data_AF-A0A803LIG6-F1
#
_entry.id   AF-A0A803LIG6-F1
#
_cell.length_a   1.000
_cell.length_b   1.000
_cell.length_c   1.000
_cell.angle_alpha   90.00
_cell.angle_beta   90.00
_cell.angle_gamma   90.00
#
_symmetry.space_group_name_H-M   'P 1'
#
loop_
_entity.id
_entity.type
_entity.pdbx_description
1 polymer ?
#
loop_
_entity_poly.entity_id
_entity_poly.type
_entity_poly.pdbx_seq_one_letter_code
_entity_poly.pdbx_strand_id
1 'polypeptide(L)'
;MITYLSSLLQRVAESNDITRRLEPQKVSVFHGLTRPTISIQSYLERIFKYANCSPSCFVVAYVYLDRFTQRQPLLPINSYNVHRLLITSVMISAKFMDDM
;
A
#
# COMPACT_ATOMS: atom_id res chain seq x y z
N MET A 1 9.26 -9.66 8.85
CA MET A 1 8.28 -9.49 7.76
C MET A 1 7.92 -8.02 7.56
N ILE A 2 7.30 -7.35 8.54
CA ILE A 2 6.84 -5.95 8.43
C ILE A 2 7.93 -4.98 7.97
N THR A 3 9.11 -5.00 8.58
CA THR A 3 10.23 -4.09 8.23
C THR A 3 10.68 -4.22 6.77
N TYR A 4 10.79 -5.46 6.27
CA TYR A 4 11.19 -5.71 4.89
C TYR A 4 10.14 -5.16 3.92
N LEU A 5 8.88 -5.54 4.15
CA LEU A 5 7.73 -5.09 3.39
C LEU A 5 7.67 -3.56 3.36
N SER A 6 7.65 -2.90 4.52
CA SER A 6 7.60 -1.44 4.61
C SER A 6 8.77 -0.76 3.89
N SER A 7 9.99 -1.30 4.00
CA SER A 7 11.16 -0.73 3.31
C SER A 7 11.03 -0.81 1.78
N LEU A 8 10.44 -1.89 1.26
CA LEU A 8 10.21 -2.07 -0.17
C LEU A 8 9.14 -1.10 -0.67
N LEU A 9 8.02 -0.97 0.03
CA LEU A 9 6.98 0.01 -0.33
C LEU A 9 7.48 1.45 -0.23
N GLN A 10 8.30 1.77 0.76
CA GLN A 10 8.91 3.09 0.90
C GLN A 10 9.75 3.42 -0.33
N ARG A 11 10.65 2.52 -0.73
CA ARG A 11 11.51 2.71 -1.92
C ARG A 11 10.69 2.86 -3.21
N VAL A 12 9.64 2.06 -3.37
CA VAL A 12 8.75 2.15 -4.54
C VAL A 12 8.00 3.49 -4.57
N ALA A 13 7.45 3.92 -3.45
CA ALA A 13 6.71 5.17 -3.35
C ALA A 13 7.61 6.39 -3.62
N GLU A 14 8.82 6.42 -3.05
CA GLU A 14 9.80 7.49 -3.26
C GLU A 14 10.32 7.53 -4.69
N SER A 15 10.62 6.37 -5.29
CA SER A 15 11.04 6.30 -6.68
C SER A 15 9.95 6.84 -7.61
N ASN A 16 8.69 6.45 -7.38
CA ASN A 16 7.58 6.89 -8.22
C ASN A 16 7.24 8.39 -8.04
N ASP A 17 7.43 8.94 -6.83
CA ASP A 17 7.31 10.38 -6.57
C ASP A 17 8.27 11.20 -7.45
N ILE A 18 9.46 10.67 -7.75
CA ILE A 18 10.49 11.33 -8.56
C ILE A 18 10.23 11.09 -10.05
N THR A 19 10.06 9.83 -10.45
CA THR A 19 9.98 9.43 -11.87
C THR A 19 8.73 9.96 -12.57
N ARG A 20 7.61 10.07 -11.87
CA ARG A 20 6.30 10.34 -12.49
C ARG A 20 5.70 11.71 -12.18
N ARG A 21 6.55 12.71 -11.90
CA ARG A 21 6.10 14.10 -11.68
C ARG A 21 5.48 14.74 -12.91
N LEU A 22 5.89 14.30 -14.10
CA LEU A 22 5.53 14.90 -15.38
C LEU A 22 4.49 14.08 -16.17
N GLU A 23 4.16 12.87 -15.71
CA GLU A 23 3.18 12.02 -16.39
C GLU A 23 1.76 12.36 -15.92
N PRO A 24 0.76 12.38 -16.83
CA PRO A 24 -0.63 12.56 -16.45
C PRO A 24 -1.09 11.40 -15.54
N GLN A 25 -1.23 11.69 -14.25
CA GLN A 25 -1.73 10.73 -13.26
C GLN A 25 -3.25 10.83 -13.19
N LYS A 26 -3.92 9.67 -13.13
CA LYS A 26 -5.37 9.63 -12.93
C LYS A 26 -5.68 9.94 -11.46
N VAL A 27 -6.69 10.76 -11.22
CA VAL A 27 -7.18 10.99 -9.85
C VAL A 27 -7.87 9.71 -9.35
N SER A 28 -7.51 9.28 -8.16
CA SER A 28 -8.03 8.06 -7.53
C SER A 28 -8.50 8.36 -6.11
N VAL A 29 -9.48 7.60 -5.63
CA VAL A 29 -9.97 7.64 -4.24
C VAL A 29 -8.90 7.30 -3.21
N PHE A 30 -7.82 6.64 -3.66
CA PHE A 30 -6.68 6.32 -2.83
C PHE A 30 -5.69 7.50 -2.68
N HIS A 31 -5.82 8.56 -3.47
CA HIS A 31 -4.91 9.70 -3.41
C HIS A 31 -5.31 10.66 -2.28
N GLY A 32 -4.42 10.85 -1.31
CA GLY A 32 -4.58 11.84 -0.25
C GLY A 32 -4.23 13.25 -0.72
N LEU A 33 -4.87 14.25 -0.11
CA LEU A 33 -4.56 15.67 -0.35
C LEU A 33 -3.17 16.05 0.17
N THR A 34 -2.71 15.36 1.22
CA THR A 34 -1.42 15.57 1.86
C THR A 34 -0.74 14.24 2.14
N ARG A 35 0.60 14.26 2.23
CA ARG A 35 1.38 13.09 2.65
C ARG A 35 1.09 12.81 4.12
N PRO A 36 0.79 11.56 4.51
CA PRO A 36 0.64 11.21 5.92
C PRO A 36 1.94 11.45 6.70
N THR A 37 1.81 11.94 7.94
CA THR A 37 2.96 12.18 8.84
C THR A 37 3.52 10.90 9.46
N ILE A 38 2.71 9.84 9.50
CA ILE A 38 3.14 8.52 9.95
C ILE A 38 3.90 7.80 8.84
N SER A 39 5.04 7.19 9.17
CA SER A 39 5.81 6.38 8.23
C SER A 39 5.03 5.14 7.77
N ILE A 40 5.38 4.60 6.59
CA ILE A 40 4.78 3.35 6.09
C ILE A 40 5.02 2.21 7.07
N GLN A 41 6.22 2.15 7.68
CA GLN A 41 6.56 1.12 8.66
C GLN A 41 5.67 1.22 9.90
N SER A 42 5.62 2.38 10.56
CA SER A 42 4.82 2.57 11.76
C SER A 42 3.33 2.36 11.48
N TYR A 43 2.86 2.71 10.28
CA TYR A 43 1.48 2.44 9.87
C TYR A 43 1.22 0.95 9.69
N LEU A 44 2.12 0.22 9.02
CA LEU A 44 2.01 -1.22 8.82
C LEU A 44 2.11 -2.00 10.15
N GLU A 45 2.97 -1.58 11.08
CA GLU A 45 3.07 -2.12 12.44
C GLU A 45 1.76 -1.93 13.21
N ARG A 46 1.10 -0.78 13.08
CA ARG A 46 -0.23 -0.56 13.66
C ARG A 46 -1.27 -1.49 13.06
N ILE A 47 -1.29 -1.65 11.73
CA ILE A 47 -2.22 -2.59 11.08
C ILE A 47 -1.96 -4.00 11.60
N PHE A 48 -0.69 -4.44 11.64
CA PHE A 48 -0.32 -5.75 12.17
C PHE A 48 -0.78 -5.97 13.62
N LYS A 49 -0.65 -4.94 14.46
CA LYS A 49 -1.05 -5.00 15.87
C LYS A 49 -2.57 -5.03 16.07
N TYR A 50 -3.34 -4.32 15.25
CA TYR A 50 -4.76 -4.05 15.51
C TYR A 50 -5.73 -4.75 14.56
N ALA A 51 -5.30 -5.21 13.39
CA ALA A 51 -6.19 -5.83 12.39
C ALA A 51 -6.65 -7.25 12.78
N ASN A 52 -5.95 -7.90 13.73
CA ASN A 52 -6.25 -9.25 14.20
C ASN A 52 -6.46 -10.27 13.06
N CYS A 53 -5.61 -10.21 12.03
CA CYS A 53 -5.64 -11.07 10.86
C CYS A 53 -4.37 -11.92 10.75
N SER A 54 -4.45 -13.02 9.99
CA SER A 54 -3.32 -13.94 9.81
C SER A 54 -2.11 -13.26 9.15
N PRO A 55 -0.86 -13.63 9.49
CA PRO A 55 0.33 -13.09 8.83
C PRO A 55 0.36 -13.29 7.30
N SER A 56 -0.31 -14.35 6.81
CA SER A 56 -0.53 -14.61 5.38
C SER A 56 -1.27 -13.47 4.67
N CYS A 57 -2.17 -12.76 5.38
CA CYS A 57 -2.94 -11.66 4.83
C CYS A 57 -2.04 -10.50 4.36
N PHE A 58 -0.90 -10.30 5.02
CA PHE A 58 0.07 -9.28 4.62
C PHE A 58 0.79 -9.67 3.33
N VAL A 59 1.15 -10.95 3.16
CA VAL A 59 1.78 -11.45 1.92
C VAL A 59 0.83 -11.29 0.74
N VAL A 60 -0.43 -11.67 0.92
CA VAL A 60 -1.49 -11.58 -0.10
C VAL A 60 -1.82 -10.12 -0.42
N ALA A 61 -1.85 -9.24 0.59
CA ALA A 61 -2.00 -7.79 0.37
C ALA A 61 -0.89 -7.23 -0.54
N TYR A 62 0.35 -7.69 -0.40
CA TYR A 62 1.42 -7.31 -1.33
C TYR A 62 1.18 -7.80 -2.75
N VAL A 63 0.69 -9.03 -2.92
CA VAL A 63 0.30 -9.54 -4.24
C VAL A 63 -0.83 -8.70 -4.85
N TYR A 64 -1.78 -8.21 -4.04
CA TYR A 64 -2.82 -7.30 -4.52
C TYR A 64 -2.27 -5.95 -4.97
N LEU A 65 -1.31 -5.38 -4.23
CA LEU A 65 -0.63 -4.15 -4.62
C LEU A 65 0.16 -4.31 -5.93
N ASP A 66 0.89 -5.42 -6.09
CA ASP A 66 1.62 -5.72 -7.32
C ASP A 66 0.69 -5.93 -8.53
N ARG A 67 -0.41 -6.66 -8.36
CA ARG A 67 -1.43 -6.78 -9.41
C ARG A 67 -2.09 -5.45 -9.74
N PHE A 68 -2.28 -4.58 -8.74
CA PHE A 68 -2.85 -3.25 -8.94
C PHE A 68 -1.94 -2.39 -9.82
N THR A 69 -0.63 -2.35 -9.55
CA THR A 69 0.32 -1.56 -10.36
C THR A 69 0.41 -2.05 -11.80
N GLN A 70 0.33 -3.36 -12.02
CA GLN A 70 0.32 -3.94 -13.37
C GLN A 70 -0.97 -3.59 -14.15
N ARG A 71 -2.12 -3.61 -13.47
CA ARG A 71 -3.43 -3.34 -14.10
C ARG A 71 -3.77 -1.85 -14.23
N GLN A 72 -3.16 -1.00 -13.40
CA GLN A 72 -3.43 0.43 -13.36
C GLN A 72 -2.13 1.22 -13.53
N PRO A 73 -1.51 1.19 -14.73
CA PRO A 73 -0.22 1.84 -14.96
C PRO A 73 -0.27 3.37 -14.76
N LEU A 74 -1.45 4.00 -14.87
CA LEU A 74 -1.65 5.44 -14.63
C LEU A 74 -1.85 5.81 -13.14
N LEU A 75 -1.84 4.82 -12.25
CA LEU A 75 -2.01 4.98 -10.81
C LEU A 75 -0.83 4.33 -10.05
N PRO A 76 0.40 4.87 -10.18
CA PRO A 76 1.54 4.36 -9.44
C PRO A 76 1.34 4.46 -7.92
N ILE A 77 1.92 3.52 -7.18
CA ILE A 77 2.05 3.64 -5.73
C ILE A 77 3.02 4.78 -5.43
N ASN A 78 2.61 5.75 -4.62
CA ASN A 78 3.38 6.94 -4.30
C ASN A 78 3.10 7.41 -2.87
N SER A 79 3.80 8.44 -2.39
CA SER A 79 3.70 8.88 -0.98
C SER A 79 2.34 9.44 -0.58
N TYR A 80 1.45 9.70 -1.53
CA TYR A 80 0.10 10.24 -1.30
C TYR A 80 -0.96 9.16 -1.23
N ASN A 81 -0.70 7.97 -1.79
CA ASN A 81 -1.70 6.90 -1.88
C ASN A 81 -1.31 5.59 -1.17
N VAL A 82 -0.03 5.38 -0.86
CA VAL A 82 0.48 4.11 -0.34
C VAL A 82 -0.20 3.67 0.95
N HIS A 83 -0.47 4.58 1.89
CA HIS A 83 -1.15 4.24 3.15
C HIS A 83 -2.58 3.75 2.92
N ARG A 84 -3.35 4.44 2.05
CA ARG A 84 -4.73 4.06 1.74
C ARG A 84 -4.77 2.73 0.98
N LEU A 85 -3.89 2.55 0.00
CA LEU A 85 -3.76 1.28 -0.72
C LEU A 85 -3.37 0.12 0.19
N LEU A 86 -2.48 0.35 1.16
CA LEU A 86 -2.02 -0.67 2.10
C LEU A 86 -3.14 -1.18 2.98
N ILE A 87 -3.88 -0.30 3.66
CA ILE A 87 -4.99 -0.73 4.51
C ILE A 87 -6.09 -1.41 3.70
N THR A 88 -6.44 -0.87 2.52
CA THR A 88 -7.43 -1.50 1.64
C THR A 88 -7.01 -2.91 1.25
N SER A 89 -5.74 -3.09 0.86
CA SER A 89 -5.23 -4.40 0.45
C SER A 89 -5.22 -5.42 1.59
N VAL A 90 -4.84 -4.99 2.80
CA VAL A 90 -4.87 -5.85 3.99
C VAL A 90 -6.30 -6.21 4.38
N MET A 91 -7.23 -5.25 4.39
CA MET A 91 -8.64 -5.51 4.71
C MET A 91 -9.29 -6.47 3.72
N ILE A 92 -9.03 -6.31 2.42
CA ILE A 92 -9.50 -7.25 1.40
C ILE A 92 -8.89 -8.63 1.67
N SER A 93 -7.59 -8.70 1.91
CA SER A 93 -6.95 -10.00 2.18
C SER A 93 -7.49 -10.69 3.42
N ALA A 94 -7.69 -9.98 4.52
CA ALA A 94 -8.23 -10.54 5.76
C ALA A 94 -9.64 -11.11 5.52
N LYS A 95 -10.50 -10.36 4.85
CA LYS A 95 -11.85 -10.82 4.50
C LYS A 95 -11.86 -12.10 3.65
N PHE A 96 -10.88 -12.30 2.77
CA PHE A 96 -10.83 -13.50 1.93
C PHE A 96 -10.11 -14.69 2.56
N MET A 97 -9.12 -14.43 3.42
CA MET A 97 -8.28 -15.49 3.99
C MET A 97 -8.73 -15.96 5.37
N ASP A 98 -9.32 -15.08 6.18
CA ASP A 98 -9.68 -15.37 7.56
C ASP A 98 -11.20 -15.54 7.78
N ASP A 99 -12.07 -14.97 6.92
CA ASP A 99 -13.53 -15.14 7.01
C ASP A 99 -14.09 -16.32 6.19
N MET A 100 -13.27 -16.94 5.32
CA MET A 100 -13.63 -18.15 4.55
C MET A 100 -13.11 -19.41 5.24
#